data_AF-A0A6J1MQ92-F1
#
_entry.id   AF-A0A6J1MQ92-F1
#
_cell.length_a   1.000
_cell.length_b   1.000
_cell.length_c   1.000
_cell.angle_alpha   90.00
_cell.angle_beta   90.00
_cell.angle_gamma   90.00
#
_symmetry.space_group_name_H-M   'P 1'
#
loop_
_entity.id
_entity.type
_entity.pdbx_description
1 polymer ?
#
loop_
_entity_poly.entity_id
_entity_poly.type
_entity_poly.pdbx_seq_one_letter_code
_entity_poly.pdbx_strand_id
1 'polypeptide(L)'
;MWLKYLVSLWLGLLLVGAAIVPQDEHPRGLDSSNSTLELVHVLFRHGPRTPVNTFPKDPHINETYEPYGWGQLTNAAKVELYKIGKQLRKRYKNFLLPYYQPDLLHAQATQSSRTIMSLQMVLAGLFPPENTPLEWNMLLNWQPIPIYMEPEATDKILRQKVPCPRYDEAVWEVMHTPEVLALHEKNAELLRELTDLTGLNVTYAHDVTNVFISLQTQLAYGLKLPEWTKDYFPDKMRPLAIKAYTYDAYTPELCKIKGGYYLEDLYKHIQAKIDGELEPAGRKLFISCAHDWTISNVLSALNVWGDRMPRFSALIAIELHRRTDSGDYFVEIYFQNDPNKPPELLQVPGCDKQCPIEQLLKLSQDVLPDAPYEQLCIAKGTSDGTHITYHK
;
A
#
# COMPACT_ATOMS: atom_id res chain seq x y z
N MET A 1 43.30 -6.83 -73.40
CA MET A 1 42.57 -8.06 -72.98
C MET A 1 41.67 -7.65 -71.83
N TRP A 2 40.44 -7.20 -72.07
CA TRP A 2 39.22 -8.03 -72.21
C TRP A 2 39.04 -9.02 -71.04
N LEU A 3 38.20 -8.68 -70.05
CA LEU A 3 36.89 -9.33 -69.89
C LEU A 3 36.01 -8.59 -68.86
N LYS A 4 34.76 -8.36 -69.28
CA LYS A 4 33.60 -7.90 -68.49
C LYS A 4 32.97 -9.11 -67.78
N TYR A 5 32.32 -8.92 -66.63
CA TYR A 5 30.85 -8.97 -66.48
C TYR A 5 30.36 -9.18 -65.02
N LEU A 6 29.46 -8.27 -64.63
CA LEU A 6 28.20 -8.43 -63.86
C LEU A 6 28.16 -9.41 -62.68
N VAL A 7 27.91 -8.86 -61.49
CA VAL A 7 27.09 -9.54 -60.47
C VAL A 7 25.86 -8.66 -60.16
N SER A 8 24.71 -9.29 -60.34
CA SER A 8 23.34 -8.82 -60.24
C SER A 8 22.93 -8.39 -58.82
N LEU A 9 22.34 -7.19 -58.71
CA LEU A 9 21.56 -6.78 -57.53
C LEU A 9 20.21 -7.52 -57.55
N TRP A 10 19.95 -8.33 -56.52
CA TRP A 10 18.64 -8.86 -56.21
C TRP A 10 17.87 -7.84 -55.37
N LEU A 11 16.90 -7.16 -55.96
CA LEU A 11 15.85 -6.44 -55.25
C LEU A 11 14.74 -7.44 -54.86
N GLY A 12 14.76 -7.91 -53.62
CA GLY A 12 13.62 -8.58 -53.01
C GLY A 12 12.59 -7.54 -52.58
N LEU A 13 11.47 -7.46 -53.30
CA LEU A 13 10.25 -6.82 -52.81
C LEU A 13 9.71 -7.63 -51.62
N LEU A 14 9.88 -7.10 -50.40
CA LEU A 14 9.08 -7.50 -49.26
C LEU A 14 7.82 -6.63 -49.24
N LEU A 15 6.72 -7.21 -49.70
CA LEU A 15 5.36 -6.74 -49.45
C LEU A 15 5.14 -6.73 -47.93
N VAL A 16 5.23 -5.56 -47.31
CA VAL A 16 4.73 -5.35 -45.95
C VAL A 16 3.21 -5.32 -46.06
N GLY A 17 2.58 -6.47 -45.80
CA GLY A 17 1.15 -6.52 -45.53
C GLY A 17 0.85 -5.61 -44.35
N ALA A 18 -0.02 -4.62 -44.57
CA ALA A 18 -0.55 -3.79 -43.51
C ALA A 18 -1.31 -4.70 -42.54
N ALA A 19 -0.65 -5.10 -41.45
CA ALA A 19 -1.32 -5.64 -40.29
C ALA A 19 -2.18 -4.50 -39.74
N ILE A 20 -3.49 -4.64 -39.87
CA ILE A 20 -4.46 -3.82 -39.14
C ILE A 20 -4.19 -4.09 -37.67
N VAL A 21 -3.47 -3.18 -37.03
CA VAL A 21 -3.32 -3.15 -35.58
C VAL A 21 -4.72 -2.98 -35.02
N PRO A 22 -5.22 -3.89 -34.17
CA PRO A 22 -6.47 -3.64 -33.47
C PRO A 22 -6.29 -2.34 -32.71
N GLN A 23 -7.14 -1.35 -32.97
CA GLN A 23 -7.23 -0.17 -32.14
C GLN A 23 -7.40 -0.66 -30.70
N ASP A 24 -6.44 -0.28 -29.83
CA ASP A 24 -6.60 -0.42 -28.39
C ASP A 24 -7.99 0.08 -28.03
N GLU A 25 -8.83 -0.81 -27.51
CA GLU A 25 -10.07 -0.42 -26.86
C GLU A 25 -9.68 0.45 -25.67
N HIS A 26 -9.73 1.78 -25.88
CA HIS A 26 -9.76 2.73 -24.80
C HIS A 26 -10.86 2.30 -23.83
N PRO A 27 -10.58 2.15 -22.52
CA PRO A 27 -11.64 2.25 -21.54
C PRO A 27 -12.25 3.63 -21.77
N ARG A 28 -13.50 3.63 -22.25
CA ARG A 28 -14.32 4.82 -22.41
C ARG A 28 -14.08 5.72 -21.20
N GLY A 29 -13.53 6.90 -21.46
CA GLY A 29 -13.43 7.95 -20.45
C GLY A 29 -14.82 8.18 -19.87
N LEU A 30 -14.89 8.31 -18.54
CA LEU A 30 -16.00 8.95 -17.87
C LEU A 30 -16.01 10.45 -18.25
N ASP A 31 -16.34 10.76 -19.49
CA ASP A 31 -16.64 12.13 -19.95
C ASP A 31 -18.15 12.31 -19.97
N SER A 32 -18.74 12.27 -18.77
CA SER A 32 -20.00 12.92 -18.37
C SER A 32 -20.24 12.75 -16.87
N SER A 33 -19.21 12.88 -16.01
CA SER A 33 -19.48 12.86 -14.57
C SER A 33 -20.21 14.16 -14.21
N ASN A 34 -21.46 14.06 -13.73
CA ASN A 34 -22.20 15.14 -13.08
C ASN A 34 -21.57 15.51 -11.72
N SER A 35 -20.23 15.58 -11.64
CA SER A 35 -19.48 15.88 -10.44
C SER A 35 -18.10 16.45 -10.74
N THR A 36 -17.55 17.20 -9.78
CA THR A 36 -16.19 17.71 -9.75
C THR A 36 -15.38 17.01 -8.66
N LEU A 37 -14.09 16.74 -8.93
CA LEU A 37 -13.16 16.22 -7.95
C LEU A 37 -12.61 17.37 -7.09
N GLU A 38 -12.66 17.23 -5.77
CA GLU A 38 -12.39 18.31 -4.82
C GLU A 38 -11.13 18.07 -3.96
N LEU A 39 -10.91 16.83 -3.51
CA LEU A 39 -9.78 16.44 -2.68
C LEU A 39 -9.42 14.97 -2.93
N VAL A 40 -8.12 14.65 -2.88
CA VAL A 40 -7.62 13.28 -3.03
C VAL A 40 -6.69 12.94 -1.86
N HIS A 41 -6.92 11.78 -1.25
CA HIS A 41 -5.97 11.11 -0.36
C HIS A 41 -5.42 9.87 -1.05
N VAL A 42 -4.10 9.78 -1.14
CA VAL A 42 -3.39 8.60 -1.64
C VAL A 42 -2.59 8.00 -0.49
N LEU A 43 -2.86 6.74 -0.14
CA LEU A 43 -2.07 5.96 0.81
C LEU A 43 -1.48 4.77 0.08
N PHE A 44 -0.16 4.58 0.12
CA PHE A 44 0.47 3.45 -0.54
C PHE A 44 1.56 2.80 0.30
N ARG A 45 1.71 1.49 0.14
CA ARG A 45 2.81 0.73 0.72
C ARG A 45 4.12 1.07 -0.01
N HIS A 46 5.23 1.11 0.72
CA HIS A 46 6.55 1.17 0.10
C HIS A 46 6.76 0.10 -1.00
N GLY A 47 7.72 0.35 -1.88
CA GLY A 47 8.06 -0.58 -2.95
C GLY A 47 8.74 -1.87 -2.49
N PRO A 48 9.03 -2.79 -3.42
CA PRO A 48 9.80 -4.00 -3.15
C PRO A 48 11.12 -3.71 -2.44
N ARG A 49 11.51 -4.58 -1.52
CA ARG A 49 12.69 -4.40 -0.68
C ARG A 49 13.43 -5.71 -0.47
N THR A 50 14.67 -5.60 0.00
CA THR A 50 15.38 -6.70 0.63
C THR A 50 14.65 -7.14 1.92
N PRO A 51 14.89 -8.36 2.42
CA PRO A 51 14.33 -8.82 3.69
C PRO A 51 14.69 -7.88 4.85
N VAL A 52 13.83 -7.77 5.86
CA VAL A 52 14.10 -6.99 7.09
C VAL A 52 14.69 -7.85 8.20
N ASN A 53 14.45 -9.16 8.12
CA ASN A 53 14.94 -10.22 8.98
C ASN A 53 14.85 -11.55 8.19
N THR A 54 15.30 -12.64 8.80
CA THR A 54 15.15 -13.99 8.24
C THR A 54 15.05 -15.03 9.37
N PHE A 55 15.09 -16.32 9.05
CA PHE A 55 14.98 -17.44 9.98
C PHE A 55 16.31 -18.18 10.22
N PRO A 56 16.50 -18.85 11.38
CA PRO A 56 17.77 -19.46 11.78
C PRO A 56 18.39 -20.45 10.78
N LYS A 57 17.56 -21.23 10.07
CA LYS A 57 18.01 -22.22 9.08
C LYS A 57 18.07 -21.69 7.64
N ASP A 58 17.97 -20.38 7.45
CA ASP A 58 18.09 -19.77 6.13
C ASP A 58 19.53 -19.89 5.62
N PRO A 59 19.78 -20.51 4.45
CA PRO A 59 21.12 -20.54 3.86
C PRO A 59 21.66 -19.14 3.54
N HIS A 60 20.78 -18.13 3.41
CA HIS A 60 21.14 -16.73 3.15
C HIS A 60 21.19 -15.88 4.42
N ILE A 61 21.27 -16.49 5.61
CA ILE A 61 21.30 -15.76 6.89
C ILE A 61 22.44 -14.75 7.00
N ASN A 62 23.56 -15.01 6.31
CA ASN A 62 24.75 -14.15 6.28
C ASN A 62 24.81 -13.25 5.03
N GLU A 63 23.76 -13.23 4.20
CA GLU A 63 23.69 -12.33 3.05
C GLU A 63 23.63 -10.86 3.54
N THR A 64 24.43 -10.00 2.93
CA THR A 64 24.51 -8.59 3.29
C THR A 64 23.55 -7.75 2.47
N TYR A 65 23.08 -8.26 1.33
CA TYR A 65 22.21 -7.59 0.37
C TYR A 65 22.83 -6.32 -0.23
N GLU A 66 24.15 -6.33 -0.42
CA GLU A 66 24.88 -5.23 -1.07
C GLU A 66 24.35 -4.97 -2.50
N PRO A 67 24.28 -3.71 -2.97
CA PRO A 67 24.70 -2.48 -2.29
C PRO A 67 23.61 -1.84 -1.41
N TYR A 68 22.49 -2.54 -1.18
CA TYR A 68 21.32 -1.95 -0.54
C TYR A 68 21.32 -2.13 0.98
N GLY A 69 21.73 -3.30 1.48
CA GLY A 69 21.56 -3.69 2.87
C GLY A 69 20.16 -4.22 3.19
N TRP A 70 19.95 -4.63 4.43
CA TRP A 70 18.69 -5.19 4.93
C TRP A 70 17.56 -4.15 4.99
N GLY A 71 16.36 -4.56 4.58
CA GLY A 71 15.14 -3.78 4.66
C GLY A 71 15.08 -2.56 3.73
N GLN A 72 15.94 -2.49 2.71
CA GLN A 72 16.09 -1.34 1.82
C GLN A 72 15.46 -1.57 0.43
N LEU A 73 15.10 -0.47 -0.24
CA LEU A 73 14.55 -0.51 -1.59
C LEU A 73 15.61 -0.92 -2.63
N THR A 74 15.21 -1.78 -3.56
CA THR A 74 16.04 -2.14 -4.72
C THR A 74 15.86 -1.16 -5.87
N ASN A 75 16.71 -1.23 -6.90
CA ASN A 75 16.53 -0.39 -8.09
C ASN A 75 15.24 -0.74 -8.86
N ALA A 76 14.84 -2.02 -8.91
CA ALA A 76 13.58 -2.43 -9.51
C ALA A 76 12.38 -1.75 -8.81
N ALA A 77 12.43 -1.63 -7.48
CA ALA A 77 11.41 -0.93 -6.72
C ALA A 77 11.32 0.55 -7.08
N LYS A 78 12.46 1.24 -7.23
CA LYS A 78 12.48 2.65 -7.62
C LYS A 78 11.80 2.87 -8.97
N VAL A 79 12.03 1.99 -9.94
CA VAL A 79 11.37 2.03 -11.26
C VAL A 79 9.86 1.83 -11.14
N GLU A 80 9.42 0.84 -10.35
CA GLU A 80 7.99 0.58 -10.11
C GLU A 80 7.29 1.79 -9.48
N LEU A 81 7.89 2.38 -8.43
CA LEU A 81 7.37 3.55 -7.73
C LEU A 81 7.33 4.80 -8.60
N TYR A 82 8.36 5.04 -9.41
CA TYR A 82 8.36 6.12 -10.39
C TYR A 82 7.24 5.96 -11.43
N LYS A 83 6.98 4.72 -11.88
CA LYS A 83 5.86 4.41 -12.77
C LYS A 83 4.51 4.73 -12.11
N ILE A 84 4.34 4.42 -10.82
CA ILE A 84 3.13 4.78 -10.07
C ILE A 84 2.94 6.31 -10.00
N GLY A 85 4.00 7.06 -9.75
CA GLY A 85 3.98 8.53 -9.83
C GLY A 85 3.44 9.03 -11.17
N LYS A 86 3.93 8.46 -12.28
CA LYS A 86 3.43 8.79 -13.63
C LYS A 86 1.97 8.37 -13.85
N GLN A 87 1.53 7.26 -13.27
CA GLN A 87 0.13 6.82 -13.34
C GLN A 87 -0.80 7.80 -12.60
N LEU A 88 -0.42 8.22 -11.39
CA LEU A 88 -1.14 9.24 -10.62
C LEU A 88 -1.18 10.56 -11.38
N ARG A 89 -0.06 10.98 -11.97
CA ARG A 89 0.00 12.19 -12.82
C ARG A 89 -0.98 12.10 -13.99
N LYS A 90 -1.04 10.95 -14.66
CA LYS A 90 -1.98 10.73 -15.76
C LYS A 90 -3.43 10.76 -15.28
N ARG A 91 -3.74 10.11 -14.15
CA ARG A 91 -5.08 10.04 -13.57
C ARG A 91 -5.60 11.42 -13.18
N TYR A 92 -4.78 12.22 -12.51
CA TYR A 92 -5.19 13.51 -11.94
C TYR A 92 -4.74 14.72 -12.78
N LYS A 93 -4.42 14.53 -14.06
CA LYS A 93 -3.90 15.60 -14.94
C LYS A 93 -4.80 16.84 -15.04
N ASN A 94 -6.12 16.66 -14.96
CA ASN A 94 -7.11 17.74 -15.07
C ASN A 94 -7.43 18.37 -13.70
N PHE A 95 -7.03 17.71 -12.62
CA PHE A 95 -7.29 18.13 -11.24
C PHE A 95 -6.08 18.85 -10.62
N LEU A 96 -4.88 18.28 -10.80
CA LEU A 96 -3.62 18.84 -10.30
C LEU A 96 -3.06 19.89 -11.26
N LEU A 97 -2.32 20.85 -10.70
CA LEU A 97 -1.61 21.85 -11.51
C LEU A 97 -0.48 21.21 -12.34
N PRO A 98 -0.06 21.86 -13.44
CA PRO A 98 1.02 21.35 -14.28
C PRO A 98 2.36 21.14 -13.56
N TYR A 99 2.60 21.80 -12.43
CA TYR A 99 3.82 21.69 -11.64
C TYR A 99 3.48 21.70 -10.14
N TYR A 100 4.44 21.31 -9.31
CA TYR A 100 4.31 21.30 -7.85
C TYR A 100 4.05 22.72 -7.31
N GLN A 101 3.23 22.84 -6.28
CA GLN A 101 3.15 24.05 -5.46
C GLN A 101 3.08 23.64 -3.98
N PRO A 102 3.69 24.42 -3.06
CA PRO A 102 3.66 24.10 -1.63
C PRO A 102 2.25 23.89 -1.08
N ASP A 103 1.30 24.74 -1.47
CA ASP A 103 -0.07 24.68 -0.94
C ASP A 103 -0.90 23.55 -1.55
N LEU A 104 -0.54 23.07 -2.74
CA LEU A 104 -1.27 22.06 -3.49
C LEU A 104 -1.20 20.66 -2.85
N LEU A 105 -0.05 20.33 -2.25
CA LEU A 105 0.36 18.97 -1.90
C LEU A 105 0.86 18.88 -0.45
N HIS A 106 0.37 17.88 0.27
CA HIS A 106 1.03 17.38 1.48
C HIS A 106 1.56 15.98 1.24
N ALA A 107 2.87 15.80 1.42
CA ALA A 107 3.53 14.51 1.26
C ALA A 107 4.08 14.04 2.62
N GLN A 108 3.66 12.86 3.07
CA GLN A 108 4.04 12.30 4.36
C GLN A 108 4.54 10.87 4.23
N ALA A 109 5.56 10.50 5.00
CA ALA A 109 5.99 9.10 5.11
C ALA A 109 6.17 8.72 6.57
N THR A 110 6.09 7.44 6.87
CA THR A 110 6.59 6.95 8.17
C THR A 110 8.10 7.20 8.29
N GLN A 111 8.62 7.22 9.51
CA GLN A 111 10.06 7.36 9.79
C GLN A 111 10.88 6.11 9.41
N SER A 112 10.76 5.64 8.17
CA SER A 112 11.49 4.51 7.61
C SER A 112 12.14 4.89 6.29
N SER A 113 13.44 4.61 6.13
CA SER A 113 14.18 4.98 4.91
C SER A 113 13.49 4.50 3.64
N ARG A 114 12.94 3.28 3.65
CA ARG A 114 12.21 2.70 2.51
C ARG A 114 10.89 3.40 2.17
N THR A 115 10.17 3.97 3.13
CA THR A 115 8.93 4.71 2.85
C THR A 115 9.23 6.11 2.34
N ILE A 116 10.22 6.78 2.92
CA ILE A 116 10.70 8.10 2.46
C ILE A 116 11.22 8.00 1.02
N MET A 117 12.13 7.05 0.75
CA MET A 117 12.65 6.84 -0.61
C MET A 117 11.55 6.44 -1.60
N SER A 118 10.55 5.68 -1.14
CA SER A 118 9.42 5.32 -2.00
C SER A 118 8.62 6.53 -2.42
N LEU A 119 8.33 7.41 -1.46
CA LEU A 119 7.61 8.64 -1.71
C LEU A 119 8.39 9.61 -2.60
N GLN A 120 9.71 9.72 -2.42
CA GLN A 120 10.57 10.48 -3.35
C GLN A 120 10.43 9.99 -4.79
N MET A 121 10.43 8.67 -5.02
CA MET A 121 10.28 8.11 -6.37
C MET A 121 8.89 8.37 -6.97
N VAL A 122 7.83 8.23 -6.17
CA VAL A 122 6.46 8.56 -6.61
C VAL A 122 6.34 10.04 -6.94
N LEU A 123 6.86 10.93 -6.10
CA LEU A 123 6.84 12.38 -6.33
C LEU A 123 7.64 12.78 -7.57
N ALA A 124 8.78 12.14 -7.84
CA ALA A 124 9.56 12.36 -9.06
C ALA A 124 8.77 12.03 -10.34
N GLY A 125 7.92 10.99 -10.29
CA GLY A 125 7.04 10.64 -11.41
C GLY A 125 5.77 11.51 -11.48
N LEU A 126 5.33 12.05 -10.34
CA LEU A 126 4.12 12.84 -10.21
C LEU A 126 4.30 14.31 -10.63
N PHE A 127 5.45 14.92 -10.26
CA PHE A 127 5.76 16.33 -10.49
C PHE A 127 7.16 16.51 -11.13
N PRO A 128 7.39 16.00 -12.36
CA PRO A 128 8.61 16.29 -13.09
C PRO A 128 8.70 17.80 -13.38
N PRO A 129 9.83 18.48 -13.11
CA PRO A 129 9.96 19.92 -13.35
C PRO A 129 10.24 20.30 -14.81
N GLU A 130 10.63 19.36 -15.67
CA GLU A 130 10.94 19.60 -17.09
C GLU A 130 9.80 20.34 -17.82
N ASN A 131 10.15 21.38 -18.57
CA ASN A 131 9.23 22.26 -19.29
C ASN A 131 8.24 23.01 -18.37
N THR A 132 8.62 23.28 -17.12
CA THR A 132 7.82 24.08 -16.17
C THR A 132 8.64 25.24 -15.60
N PRO A 133 8.00 26.26 -14.99
CA PRO A 133 8.73 27.32 -14.27
C PRO A 133 9.60 26.83 -13.10
N LEU A 134 9.45 25.57 -12.68
CA LEU A 134 10.27 24.95 -11.62
C LEU A 134 11.46 24.15 -12.16
N GLU A 135 11.69 24.16 -13.46
CA GLU A 135 12.88 23.55 -14.06
C GLU A 135 14.15 24.32 -13.65
N TRP A 136 14.89 23.74 -12.69
CA TRP A 136 16.12 24.33 -12.18
C TRP A 136 17.39 23.71 -12.79
N ASN A 137 17.27 22.54 -13.45
CA ASN A 137 18.40 21.82 -14.04
C ASN A 137 17.97 20.98 -15.26
N MET A 138 18.45 21.36 -16.46
CA MET A 138 18.11 20.69 -17.72
C MET A 138 18.68 19.27 -17.85
N LEU A 139 19.66 18.88 -17.04
CA LEU A 139 20.25 17.54 -17.04
C LEU A 139 19.63 16.62 -15.97
N LEU A 140 18.72 17.15 -15.16
CA LEU A 140 18.10 16.42 -14.04
C LEU A 140 16.61 16.77 -13.94
N ASN A 141 15.76 15.92 -14.52
CA ASN A 141 14.30 16.04 -14.43
C ASN A 141 13.77 15.59 -13.05
N TRP A 142 14.19 16.29 -12.00
CA TRP A 142 13.80 16.06 -10.62
C TRP A 142 13.83 17.38 -9.85
N GLN A 143 12.93 17.53 -8.89
CA GLN A 143 12.93 18.65 -7.95
C GLN A 143 12.71 18.15 -6.51
N PRO A 144 13.28 18.84 -5.51
CA PRO A 144 13.00 18.51 -4.12
C PRO A 144 11.55 18.88 -3.79
N ILE A 145 10.82 17.93 -3.20
CA ILE A 145 9.50 18.16 -2.63
C ILE A 145 9.58 17.77 -1.14
N PRO A 146 9.15 18.64 -0.21
CA PRO A 146 9.17 18.34 1.22
C PRO A 146 8.39 17.07 1.55
N ILE A 147 8.96 16.21 2.39
CA ILE A 147 8.31 15.03 2.96
C ILE A 147 8.29 15.18 4.46
N TYR A 148 7.10 15.17 5.03
CA TYR A 148 6.87 15.21 6.47
C TYR A 148 6.90 13.81 7.06
N MET A 149 7.28 13.70 8.32
CA MET A 149 7.34 12.44 9.05
C MET A 149 6.96 12.68 10.49
N GLU A 150 6.28 11.71 11.07
CA GLU A 150 6.07 11.61 12.51
C GLU A 150 7.06 10.56 13.09
N PRO A 151 7.67 10.80 14.26
CA PRO A 151 8.51 9.79 14.90
C PRO A 151 7.78 8.47 15.15
N GLU A 152 8.46 7.33 15.00
CA GLU A 152 7.84 6.00 15.17
C GLU A 152 7.15 5.82 16.54
N ALA A 153 7.70 6.45 17.59
CA ALA A 153 7.17 6.38 18.95
C ALA A 153 5.81 7.09 19.13
N THR A 154 5.43 7.98 18.21
CA THR A 154 4.22 8.81 18.28
C THR A 154 3.31 8.67 17.07
N ASP A 155 3.76 8.00 16.00
CA ASP A 155 3.02 7.82 14.76
C ASP A 155 1.91 6.74 14.88
N LYS A 156 0.75 7.20 15.34
CA LYS A 156 -0.50 6.42 15.47
C LYS A 156 -1.23 6.24 14.12
N ILE A 157 -0.91 7.06 13.10
CA ILE A 157 -1.69 7.16 11.86
C ILE A 157 -1.10 6.27 10.76
N LEU A 158 0.17 6.46 10.39
CA LEU A 158 0.81 5.77 9.27
C LEU A 158 1.65 4.58 9.73
N ARG A 159 2.47 4.77 10.78
CA ARG A 159 3.35 3.72 11.29
C ARG A 159 2.59 2.69 12.13
N GLN A 160 1.65 3.16 12.95
CA GLN A 160 0.74 2.38 13.79
C GLN A 160 1.46 1.46 14.79
N LYS A 161 2.61 1.89 15.32
CA LYS A 161 3.45 1.13 16.27
C LYS A 161 3.60 1.76 17.65
N VAL A 162 2.85 2.82 17.94
CA VAL A 162 2.81 3.38 19.29
C VAL A 162 2.37 2.27 20.28
N PRO A 163 3.12 2.00 21.36
CA PRO A 163 2.80 0.92 22.30
C PRO A 163 1.36 1.02 22.81
N CYS A 164 0.66 -0.11 22.80
CA CYS A 164 -0.74 -0.18 23.21
C CYS A 164 -1.04 -1.55 23.86
N PRO A 165 -0.88 -1.69 25.19
CA PRO A 165 -1.12 -2.95 25.88
C PRO A 165 -2.51 -3.54 25.62
N ARG A 166 -3.55 -2.69 25.52
CA ARG A 166 -4.90 -3.15 25.16
C ARG A 166 -4.98 -3.79 23.78
N TYR A 167 -4.24 -3.27 22.80
CA TYR A 167 -4.21 -3.85 21.46
C TYR A 167 -3.62 -5.25 21.49
N ASP A 168 -2.50 -5.43 22.21
CA ASP A 168 -1.83 -6.73 22.32
C ASP A 168 -2.73 -7.78 22.98
N GLU A 169 -3.46 -7.40 24.04
CA GLU A 169 -4.49 -8.24 24.65
C GLU A 169 -5.63 -8.56 23.68
N ALA A 170 -6.14 -7.57 22.95
CA ALA A 170 -7.25 -7.73 22.02
C ALA A 170 -6.90 -8.66 20.84
N VAL A 171 -5.68 -8.56 20.31
CA VAL A 171 -5.24 -9.50 19.27
C VAL A 171 -5.08 -10.91 19.85
N TRP A 172 -4.53 -11.04 21.06
CA TRP A 172 -4.45 -12.34 21.72
C TRP A 172 -5.84 -12.96 21.97
N GLU A 173 -6.84 -12.17 22.38
CA GLU A 173 -8.23 -12.59 22.50
C GLU A 173 -8.75 -13.16 21.17
N VAL A 174 -8.50 -12.48 20.05
CA VAL A 174 -8.84 -12.96 18.70
C VAL A 174 -8.16 -14.27 18.38
N MET A 175 -6.86 -14.39 18.66
CA MET A 175 -6.08 -15.60 18.40
C MET A 175 -6.56 -16.81 19.20
N HIS A 176 -7.29 -16.60 20.30
CA HIS A 176 -7.86 -17.64 21.16
C HIS A 176 -9.36 -17.86 20.96
N THR A 177 -9.97 -17.25 19.93
CA THR A 177 -11.35 -17.58 19.54
C THR A 177 -11.45 -19.00 18.96
N PRO A 178 -12.59 -19.70 19.12
CA PRO A 178 -12.75 -21.06 18.62
C PRO A 178 -12.50 -21.20 17.11
N GLU A 179 -12.90 -20.20 16.32
CA GLU A 179 -12.69 -20.18 14.87
C GLU A 179 -11.20 -20.11 14.51
N VAL A 180 -10.46 -19.19 15.14
CA VAL A 180 -9.03 -19.01 14.86
C VAL A 180 -8.23 -20.22 15.34
N LEU A 181 -8.54 -20.75 16.52
CA LEU A 181 -7.91 -21.98 17.02
C LEU A 181 -8.18 -23.17 16.09
N ALA A 182 -9.43 -23.36 15.63
CA ALA A 182 -9.77 -24.43 14.70
C ALA A 182 -9.03 -24.30 13.36
N LEU A 183 -8.83 -23.07 12.85
CA LEU A 183 -8.04 -22.86 11.64
C LEU A 183 -6.57 -23.24 11.84
N HIS A 184 -5.97 -22.89 12.98
CA HIS A 184 -4.58 -23.23 13.28
C HIS A 184 -4.42 -24.74 13.50
N GLU A 185 -5.34 -25.39 14.20
CA GLU A 185 -5.34 -26.85 14.38
C GLU A 185 -5.43 -27.59 13.04
N LYS A 186 -6.30 -27.12 12.13
CA LYS A 186 -6.38 -27.65 10.77
C LYS A 186 -5.07 -27.51 9.98
N ASN A 187 -4.23 -26.54 10.34
CA ASN A 187 -2.93 -26.29 9.73
C ASN A 187 -1.75 -26.71 10.63
N ALA A 188 -1.98 -27.50 11.68
CA ALA A 188 -0.95 -27.86 12.66
C ALA A 188 0.26 -28.57 12.03
N GLU A 189 0.03 -29.40 11.00
CA GLU A 189 1.11 -30.04 10.25
C GLU A 189 1.99 -29.01 9.54
N LEU A 190 1.40 -28.04 8.83
CA LEU A 190 2.16 -26.97 8.17
C LEU A 190 2.97 -26.14 9.18
N LEU A 191 2.38 -25.80 10.33
CA LEU A 191 3.03 -25.03 11.39
C LEU A 191 4.25 -25.79 11.96
N ARG A 192 4.09 -27.08 12.25
CA ARG A 192 5.18 -27.96 12.70
C ARG A 192 6.27 -28.10 11.65
N GLU A 193 5.91 -28.37 10.40
CA GLU A 193 6.88 -28.50 9.30
C GLU A 193 7.68 -27.21 9.11
N LEU A 194 7.03 -26.04 9.16
CA LEU A 194 7.72 -24.76 9.06
C LEU A 194 8.63 -24.52 10.27
N THR A 195 8.22 -24.92 11.48
CA THR A 195 9.08 -24.88 12.68
C THR A 195 10.36 -25.67 12.44
N ASP A 196 10.24 -26.91 11.97
CA ASP A 196 11.38 -27.78 11.71
C ASP A 196 12.28 -27.27 10.57
N LEU A 197 11.68 -26.77 9.48
CA LEU A 197 12.40 -26.29 8.30
C LEU A 197 13.12 -24.96 8.53
N THR A 198 12.54 -24.07 9.33
CA THR A 198 13.05 -22.70 9.52
C THR A 198 13.89 -22.54 10.79
N GLY A 199 13.64 -23.39 11.81
CA GLY A 199 14.20 -23.23 13.15
C GLY A 199 13.55 -22.12 13.98
N LEU A 200 12.47 -21.49 13.48
CA LEU A 200 11.62 -20.59 14.26
C LEU A 200 10.57 -21.38 15.03
N ASN A 201 10.04 -20.80 16.10
CA ASN A 201 8.79 -21.28 16.70
C ASN A 201 7.61 -20.76 15.86
N VAL A 202 7.03 -21.59 15.00
CA VAL A 202 5.94 -21.21 14.10
C VAL A 202 4.63 -21.75 14.66
N THR A 203 3.91 -20.92 15.41
CA THR A 203 2.67 -21.31 16.11
C THR A 203 1.44 -20.69 15.47
N TYR A 204 1.58 -19.46 14.96
CA TYR A 204 0.46 -18.66 14.48
C TYR A 204 0.64 -18.17 13.05
N ALA A 205 -0.44 -17.68 12.46
CA ALA A 205 -0.45 -17.08 11.12
C ALA A 205 0.62 -15.99 10.91
N HIS A 206 0.92 -15.21 11.95
CA HIS A 206 1.97 -14.18 11.92
C HIS A 206 3.36 -14.75 11.71
N ASP A 207 3.66 -15.89 12.32
CA ASP A 207 4.94 -16.57 12.16
C ASP A 207 5.11 -17.06 10.70
N VAL A 208 4.03 -17.64 10.14
CA VAL A 208 4.00 -18.04 8.72
C VAL A 208 4.18 -16.82 7.81
N THR A 209 3.57 -15.69 8.16
CA THR A 209 3.68 -14.43 7.41
C THR A 209 5.11 -13.91 7.40
N ASN A 210 5.81 -13.95 8.54
CA ASN A 210 7.21 -13.55 8.65
C ASN A 210 8.12 -14.40 7.74
N VAL A 211 7.95 -15.73 7.75
CA VAL A 211 8.69 -16.63 6.86
C VAL A 211 8.33 -16.35 5.39
N PHE A 212 7.04 -16.21 5.08
CA PHE A 212 6.54 -15.95 3.74
C PHE A 212 7.14 -14.67 3.14
N ILE A 213 7.14 -13.57 3.91
CA ILE A 213 7.69 -12.28 3.47
C ILE A 213 9.21 -12.37 3.29
N SER A 214 9.92 -13.09 4.17
CA SER A 214 11.36 -13.31 4.03
C SER A 214 11.68 -14.02 2.72
N LEU A 215 11.02 -15.16 2.44
CA LEU A 215 11.18 -15.89 1.18
C LEU A 215 10.77 -15.06 -0.04
N GLN A 216 9.65 -14.33 0.03
CA GLN A 216 9.20 -13.47 -1.05
C GLN A 216 10.23 -12.39 -1.40
N THR A 217 10.84 -11.78 -0.39
CA THR A 217 11.81 -10.70 -0.59
C THR A 217 13.18 -11.21 -1.05
N GLN A 218 13.59 -12.40 -0.62
CA GLN A 218 14.77 -13.08 -1.16
C GLN A 218 14.60 -13.45 -2.63
N LEU A 219 13.44 -14.03 -2.99
CA LEU A 219 13.14 -14.37 -4.37
C LEU A 219 13.10 -13.12 -5.25
N ALA A 220 12.46 -12.04 -4.78
CA ALA A 220 12.40 -10.77 -5.49
C ALA A 220 13.77 -10.09 -5.64
N TYR A 221 14.69 -10.32 -4.69
CA TYR A 221 16.08 -9.86 -4.78
C TYR A 221 16.92 -10.70 -5.77
N GLY A 222 16.45 -11.90 -6.13
CA GLY A 222 17.11 -12.78 -7.10
C GLY A 222 17.85 -13.96 -6.47
N LEU A 223 17.67 -14.22 -5.17
CA LEU A 223 18.27 -15.37 -4.52
C LEU A 223 17.53 -16.65 -4.87
N LYS A 224 18.28 -17.75 -4.95
CA LYS A 224 17.71 -19.08 -5.04
C LYS A 224 17.18 -19.50 -3.67
N LEU A 225 15.88 -19.76 -3.58
CA LEU A 225 15.28 -20.26 -2.35
C LEU A 225 15.72 -21.70 -2.02
N PRO A 226 15.70 -22.12 -0.74
CA PRO A 226 15.96 -23.49 -0.32
C PRO A 226 15.05 -24.50 -1.04
N GLU A 227 15.54 -25.72 -1.29
CA GLU A 227 14.79 -26.71 -2.08
C GLU A 227 13.40 -27.04 -1.50
N TRP A 228 13.30 -27.11 -0.16
CA TRP A 228 12.04 -27.36 0.53
C TRP A 228 10.96 -26.33 0.18
N THR A 229 11.31 -25.09 -0.18
CA THR A 229 10.29 -24.07 -0.42
C THR A 229 9.39 -24.40 -1.60
N LYS A 230 9.81 -25.28 -2.52
CA LYS A 230 9.00 -25.66 -3.69
C LYS A 230 7.66 -26.30 -3.32
N ASP A 231 7.60 -27.00 -2.19
CA ASP A 231 6.39 -27.69 -1.74
C ASP A 231 5.50 -26.82 -0.83
N TYR A 232 5.99 -25.62 -0.45
CA TYR A 232 5.35 -24.78 0.57
C TYR A 232 5.05 -23.36 0.06
N PHE A 233 6.05 -22.71 -0.52
CA PHE A 233 5.99 -21.33 -0.96
C PHE A 233 5.71 -21.25 -2.47
N PRO A 234 4.79 -20.39 -2.91
CA PRO A 234 3.92 -19.55 -2.08
C PRO A 234 2.63 -20.27 -1.64
N ASP A 235 2.20 -21.34 -2.32
CA ASP A 235 0.79 -21.75 -2.33
C ASP A 235 0.29 -22.41 -1.04
N LYS A 236 1.08 -23.28 -0.39
CA LYS A 236 0.69 -23.93 0.88
C LYS A 236 0.67 -22.93 2.04
N MET A 237 1.59 -21.96 2.02
CA MET A 237 1.74 -20.95 3.08
C MET A 237 0.74 -19.79 2.94
N ARG A 238 0.40 -19.37 1.72
CA ARG A 238 -0.34 -18.14 1.45
C ARG A 238 -1.67 -18.03 2.21
N PRO A 239 -2.54 -19.07 2.27
CA PRO A 239 -3.84 -18.94 2.95
C PRO A 239 -3.70 -18.52 4.40
N LEU A 240 -2.72 -19.08 5.12
CA LEU A 240 -2.48 -18.76 6.52
C LEU A 240 -1.71 -17.46 6.68
N ALA A 241 -0.75 -17.16 5.79
CA ALA A 241 -0.01 -15.90 5.80
C ALA A 241 -0.92 -14.66 5.58
N ILE A 242 -2.01 -14.80 4.84
CA ILE A 242 -2.97 -13.71 4.65
C ILE A 242 -3.72 -13.40 5.96
N LYS A 243 -4.01 -14.41 6.78
CA LYS A 243 -4.85 -14.25 7.97
C LYS A 243 -4.25 -13.36 9.05
N ALA A 244 -2.91 -13.22 9.09
CA ALA A 244 -2.25 -12.28 9.98
C ALA A 244 -2.80 -10.84 9.84
N TYR A 245 -2.96 -10.37 8.60
CA TYR A 245 -3.51 -9.03 8.31
C TYR A 245 -4.99 -8.89 8.69
N THR A 246 -5.74 -9.99 8.70
CA THR A 246 -7.14 -10.02 9.13
C THR A 246 -7.22 -9.98 10.67
N TYR A 247 -6.37 -10.73 11.36
CA TYR A 247 -6.35 -10.79 12.83
C TYR A 247 -5.96 -9.47 13.47
N ASP A 248 -5.02 -8.75 12.88
CA ASP A 248 -4.53 -7.45 13.39
C ASP A 248 -5.62 -6.35 13.36
N ALA A 249 -6.73 -6.57 12.64
CA ALA A 249 -7.87 -5.67 12.52
C ALA A 249 -9.21 -6.44 12.50
N TYR A 250 -9.33 -7.49 13.32
CA TYR A 250 -10.46 -8.44 13.27
C TYR A 250 -11.76 -7.87 13.85
N THR A 251 -11.66 -7.03 14.88
CA THR A 251 -12.80 -6.49 15.63
C THR A 251 -12.88 -4.97 15.44
N PRO A 252 -14.06 -4.35 15.67
CA PRO A 252 -14.17 -2.89 15.65
C PRO A 252 -13.19 -2.19 16.59
N GLU A 253 -12.87 -2.79 17.73
CA GLU A 253 -11.88 -2.28 18.68
C GLU A 253 -10.45 -2.27 18.10
N LEU A 254 -10.03 -3.35 17.44
CA LEU A 254 -8.73 -3.42 16.77
C LEU A 254 -8.65 -2.44 15.60
N CYS A 255 -9.72 -2.36 14.79
CA CYS A 255 -9.86 -1.36 13.74
C CYS A 255 -9.74 0.05 14.31
N LYS A 256 -10.39 0.36 15.44
CA LYS A 256 -10.35 1.65 16.12
C LYS A 256 -8.94 2.07 16.52
N ILE A 257 -8.19 1.15 17.14
CA ILE A 257 -6.83 1.43 17.61
C ILE A 257 -5.83 1.58 16.44
N LYS A 258 -6.08 0.95 15.29
CA LYS A 258 -5.19 0.98 14.11
C LYS A 258 -5.73 1.85 12.99
N GLY A 259 -6.57 1.31 12.11
CA GLY A 259 -7.07 2.01 10.92
C GLY A 259 -7.92 3.25 11.26
N GLY A 260 -8.56 3.27 12.42
CA GLY A 260 -9.45 4.33 12.89
C GLY A 260 -8.81 5.70 12.93
N TYR A 261 -7.56 5.81 13.37
CA TYR A 261 -6.83 7.09 13.40
C TYR A 261 -6.55 7.68 12.02
N TYR A 262 -6.33 6.82 11.01
CA TYR A 262 -6.21 7.28 9.63
C TYR A 262 -7.56 7.76 9.09
N LEU A 263 -8.66 7.06 9.40
CA LEU A 263 -10.00 7.49 8.99
C LEU A 263 -10.42 8.79 9.67
N GLU A 264 -10.09 8.96 10.95
CA GLU A 264 -10.33 10.21 11.68
C GLU A 264 -9.62 11.39 11.00
N ASP A 265 -8.34 11.25 10.66
CA ASP A 265 -7.56 12.26 9.96
C ASP A 265 -8.10 12.55 8.55
N LEU A 266 -8.46 11.51 7.80
CA LEU A 266 -9.11 11.63 6.49
C LEU A 266 -10.42 12.43 6.58
N TYR A 267 -11.30 12.10 7.53
CA TYR A 267 -12.59 12.77 7.67
C TYR A 267 -12.43 14.21 8.15
N LYS A 268 -11.45 14.50 9.01
CA LYS A 268 -11.10 15.89 9.38
C LYS A 268 -10.70 16.70 8.14
N HIS A 269 -9.85 16.16 7.27
CA HIS A 269 -9.45 16.84 6.04
C HIS A 269 -10.59 17.03 5.05
N ILE A 270 -11.46 16.01 4.88
CA ILE A 270 -12.65 16.11 4.03
C ILE A 270 -13.61 17.17 4.57
N GLN A 271 -13.91 17.15 5.86
CA GLN A 271 -14.84 18.10 6.49
C GLN A 271 -14.29 19.52 6.38
N ALA A 272 -13.01 19.74 6.70
CA ALA A 272 -12.37 21.04 6.52
C ALA A 272 -12.40 21.51 5.06
N LYS A 273 -12.31 20.60 4.07
CA LYS A 273 -12.46 20.96 2.66
C LYS A 273 -13.87 21.43 2.32
N ILE A 274 -14.88 20.72 2.83
CA ILE A 274 -16.31 21.03 2.64
C ILE A 274 -16.65 22.39 3.26
N ASP A 275 -16.14 22.64 4.46
CA ASP A 275 -16.41 23.86 5.23
C ASP A 275 -15.58 25.08 4.76
N GLY A 276 -14.60 24.86 3.88
CA GLY A 276 -13.70 25.91 3.41
C GLY A 276 -12.62 26.32 4.42
N GLU A 277 -12.35 25.45 5.40
CA GLU A 277 -11.38 25.66 6.49
C GLU A 277 -10.09 24.84 6.32
N LEU A 278 -9.98 24.06 5.24
CA LEU A 278 -8.77 23.27 4.97
C LEU A 278 -7.58 24.20 4.75
N GLU A 279 -6.52 24.03 5.55
CA GLU A 279 -5.30 24.82 5.42
C GLU A 279 -4.12 24.00 4.90
N PRO A 280 -3.43 24.46 3.84
CA PRO A 280 -3.75 25.61 2.99
C PRO A 280 -5.01 25.39 2.14
N ALA A 281 -5.77 26.46 1.87
CA ALA A 281 -7.01 26.41 1.08
C ALA A 281 -6.84 25.77 -0.32
N GLY A 282 -5.64 25.93 -0.90
CA GLY A 282 -5.26 25.36 -2.19
C GLY A 282 -4.98 23.85 -2.19
N ARG A 283 -5.01 23.18 -1.03
CA ARG A 283 -4.70 21.76 -0.90
C ARG A 283 -5.67 20.92 -1.73
N LYS A 284 -5.09 20.08 -2.58
CA LYS A 284 -5.79 19.13 -3.45
C LYS A 284 -5.40 17.68 -3.21
N LEU A 285 -4.16 17.45 -2.75
CA LEU A 285 -3.61 16.10 -2.60
C LEU A 285 -2.90 15.93 -1.26
N PHE A 286 -3.33 14.91 -0.52
CA PHE A 286 -2.56 14.29 0.55
C PHE A 286 -2.00 12.97 0.02
N ILE A 287 -0.69 12.78 0.09
CA ILE A 287 -0.04 11.54 -0.35
C ILE A 287 0.85 10.99 0.76
N SER A 288 0.59 9.75 1.15
CA SER A 288 1.23 9.11 2.28
C SER A 288 1.85 7.77 1.90
N CYS A 289 3.10 7.56 2.30
CA CYS A 289 3.79 6.27 2.14
C CYS A 289 3.94 5.55 3.48
N ALA A 290 3.45 4.31 3.54
CA ALA A 290 3.44 3.51 4.75
C ALA A 290 3.74 2.02 4.46
N HIS A 291 3.07 1.12 5.17
CA HIS A 291 3.37 -0.31 5.20
C HIS A 291 2.19 -1.16 4.78
N ASP A 292 2.42 -2.46 4.60
CA ASP A 292 1.39 -3.44 4.31
C ASP A 292 0.28 -3.49 5.35
N TRP A 293 0.63 -3.54 6.65
CA TRP A 293 -0.39 -3.51 7.72
C TRP A 293 -1.18 -2.20 7.71
N THR A 294 -0.59 -1.06 7.34
CA THR A 294 -1.34 0.20 7.23
C THR A 294 -2.43 0.10 6.17
N ILE A 295 -2.13 -0.52 5.02
CA ILE A 295 -3.10 -0.75 3.94
C ILE A 295 -4.23 -1.67 4.42
N SER A 296 -3.90 -2.81 5.03
CA SER A 296 -4.93 -3.74 5.53
C SER A 296 -5.77 -3.09 6.64
N ASN A 297 -5.15 -2.42 7.60
CA ASN A 297 -5.85 -1.80 8.73
C ASN A 297 -6.84 -0.72 8.28
N VAL A 298 -6.46 0.13 7.32
CA VAL A 298 -7.36 1.16 6.77
C VAL A 298 -8.53 0.54 6.01
N LEU A 299 -8.25 -0.46 5.15
CA LEU A 299 -9.32 -1.12 4.40
C LEU A 299 -10.23 -1.98 5.30
N SER A 300 -9.69 -2.55 6.38
CA SER A 300 -10.46 -3.30 7.38
C SER A 300 -11.37 -2.37 8.19
N ALA A 301 -10.87 -1.18 8.58
CA ALA A 301 -11.69 -0.17 9.24
C ALA A 301 -12.84 0.35 8.34
N LEU A 302 -12.61 0.42 7.02
CA LEU A 302 -13.65 0.71 6.02
C LEU A 302 -14.55 -0.51 5.69
N ASN A 303 -14.30 -1.67 6.30
CA ASN A 303 -14.99 -2.94 6.03
C ASN A 303 -14.96 -3.36 4.55
N VAL A 304 -13.86 -3.07 3.85
CA VAL A 304 -13.63 -3.40 2.44
C VAL A 304 -12.32 -4.15 2.22
N TRP A 305 -11.62 -4.51 3.30
CA TRP A 305 -10.49 -5.42 3.21
C TRP A 305 -10.97 -6.82 2.81
N GLY A 306 -10.20 -7.47 1.94
CA GLY A 306 -10.45 -8.85 1.55
C GLY A 306 -9.33 -9.76 2.03
N ASP A 307 -9.59 -11.08 2.03
CA ASP A 307 -8.58 -12.11 2.30
C ASP A 307 -7.52 -12.18 1.18
N ARG A 308 -6.67 -11.16 1.08
CA ARG A 308 -5.59 -11.03 0.10
C ARG A 308 -4.32 -10.48 0.74
N MET A 309 -3.18 -10.86 0.19
CA MET A 309 -1.88 -10.30 0.59
C MET A 309 -1.77 -8.87 0.02
N PRO A 310 -1.49 -7.84 0.83
CA PRO A 310 -1.15 -6.53 0.31
C PRO A 310 0.17 -6.65 -0.46
N ARG A 311 0.19 -6.36 -1.76
CA ARG A 311 1.43 -6.38 -2.55
C ARG A 311 2.31 -5.19 -2.17
N PHE A 312 3.61 -5.27 -2.42
CA PHE A 312 4.44 -4.07 -2.49
C PHE A 312 3.82 -3.05 -3.43
N SER A 313 3.97 -1.78 -3.08
CA SER A 313 3.40 -0.68 -3.86
C SER A 313 1.87 -0.70 -4.01
N ALA A 314 1.14 -1.50 -3.22
CA ALA A 314 -0.32 -1.43 -3.15
C ALA A 314 -0.76 -0.01 -2.75
N LEU A 315 -1.81 0.49 -3.39
CA LEU A 315 -2.24 1.88 -3.30
C LEU A 315 -3.75 1.96 -3.06
N ILE A 316 -4.14 2.83 -2.14
CA ILE A 316 -5.51 3.28 -1.90
C ILE A 316 -5.59 4.73 -2.37
N ALA A 317 -6.59 5.05 -3.18
CA ALA A 317 -6.95 6.43 -3.50
C ALA A 317 -8.39 6.69 -3.03
N ILE A 318 -8.56 7.70 -2.18
CA ILE A 318 -9.85 8.13 -1.66
C ILE A 318 -10.12 9.51 -2.25
N GLU A 319 -11.20 9.62 -3.01
CA GLU A 319 -11.54 10.79 -3.81
C GLU A 319 -12.83 11.41 -3.29
N LEU A 320 -12.77 12.68 -2.88
CA LEU A 320 -13.93 13.48 -2.54
C LEU A 320 -14.44 14.19 -3.79
N HIS A 321 -15.70 13.97 -4.13
CA HIS A 321 -16.37 14.57 -5.27
C HIS A 321 -17.56 15.42 -4.82
N ARG A 322 -17.90 16.43 -5.61
CA ARG A 322 -19.10 17.26 -5.44
C ARG A 322 -20.00 17.15 -6.65
N ARG A 323 -21.27 16.80 -6.45
CA ARG A 323 -22.26 16.71 -7.53
C ARG A 323 -22.53 18.09 -8.14
N THR A 324 -22.55 18.18 -9.47
CA THR A 324 -22.78 19.47 -10.17
C THR A 324 -24.24 19.92 -10.14
N ASP A 325 -25.17 18.98 -9.99
CA ASP A 325 -26.62 19.22 -9.98
C ASP A 325 -27.15 19.55 -8.58
N SER A 326 -26.82 18.74 -7.57
CA SER A 326 -27.29 18.95 -6.19
C SER A 326 -26.32 19.74 -5.31
N GLY A 327 -25.03 19.72 -5.63
CA GLY A 327 -23.98 20.28 -4.77
C GLY A 327 -23.53 19.36 -3.63
N ASP A 328 -24.11 18.16 -3.51
CA ASP A 328 -23.80 17.19 -2.45
C ASP A 328 -22.43 16.55 -2.64
N TYR A 329 -21.80 16.17 -1.53
CA TYR A 329 -20.50 15.52 -1.52
C TYR A 329 -20.61 14.00 -1.40
N PHE A 330 -19.74 13.28 -2.12
CA PHE A 330 -19.61 11.84 -2.00
C PHE A 330 -18.15 11.41 -2.15
N VAL A 331 -17.85 10.20 -1.67
CA VAL A 331 -16.53 9.61 -1.69
C VAL A 331 -16.51 8.38 -2.58
N GLU A 332 -15.44 8.26 -3.38
CA GLU A 332 -15.09 7.03 -4.10
C GLU A 332 -13.76 6.48 -3.54
N ILE A 333 -13.69 5.17 -3.33
CA ILE A 333 -12.52 4.50 -2.76
C ILE A 333 -11.98 3.51 -3.79
N TYR A 334 -10.74 3.73 -4.22
CA TYR A 334 -10.05 2.91 -5.20
C TYR A 334 -8.92 2.13 -4.53
N PHE A 335 -8.82 0.84 -4.82
CA PHE A 335 -7.71 0.00 -4.37
C PHE A 335 -6.99 -0.65 -5.55
N GLN A 336 -5.68 -0.38 -5.65
CA GLN A 336 -4.80 -0.96 -6.65
C GLN A 336 -3.77 -1.85 -5.95
N ASN A 337 -4.06 -3.15 -5.88
CA ASN A 337 -3.11 -4.11 -5.30
C ASN A 337 -2.00 -4.51 -6.30
N ASP A 338 -2.22 -4.35 -7.61
CA ASP A 338 -1.22 -4.61 -8.64
C ASP A 338 -1.01 -3.33 -9.47
N PRO A 339 0.18 -2.69 -9.42
CA PRO A 339 0.46 -1.45 -10.16
C PRO A 339 0.39 -1.61 -11.69
N ASN A 340 0.31 -2.84 -12.20
CA ASN A 340 0.12 -3.11 -13.63
C ASN A 340 -1.35 -3.30 -14.03
N LYS A 341 -2.27 -3.33 -13.07
CA LYS A 341 -3.71 -3.45 -13.31
C LYS A 341 -4.44 -2.14 -12.97
N PRO A 342 -5.60 -1.85 -13.58
CA PRO A 342 -6.44 -0.74 -13.15
C PRO A 342 -6.84 -0.86 -11.67
N PRO A 343 -7.04 0.27 -10.96
CA PRO A 343 -7.59 0.25 -9.61
C PRO A 343 -9.02 -0.31 -9.58
N GLU A 344 -9.33 -1.07 -8.54
CA GLU A 344 -10.68 -1.56 -8.22
C GLU A 344 -11.46 -0.48 -7.47
N LEU A 345 -12.64 -0.09 -7.97
CA LEU A 345 -13.56 0.78 -7.23
C LEU A 345 -14.31 -0.06 -6.18
N LEU A 346 -13.99 0.19 -4.91
CA LEU A 346 -14.55 -0.50 -3.76
C LEU A 346 -15.92 0.06 -3.38
N GLN A 347 -16.73 -0.78 -2.74
CA GLN A 347 -18.02 -0.42 -2.20
C GLN A 347 -18.03 -0.72 -0.71
N VAL A 348 -18.20 0.30 0.12
CA VAL A 348 -18.36 0.13 1.57
C VAL A 348 -19.71 -0.56 1.83
N PRO A 349 -19.76 -1.66 2.58
CA PRO A 349 -21.01 -2.34 2.91
C PRO A 349 -22.01 -1.38 3.56
N GLY A 350 -23.25 -1.36 3.05
CA GLY A 350 -24.26 -0.40 3.49
C GLY A 350 -24.18 0.98 2.83
N CYS A 351 -23.37 1.13 1.76
CA CYS A 351 -23.30 2.32 0.92
C CYS A 351 -23.20 1.95 -0.57
N ASP A 352 -23.42 2.93 -1.44
CA ASP A 352 -23.09 2.83 -2.87
C ASP A 352 -21.59 3.11 -3.11
N LYS A 353 -21.09 2.79 -4.31
CA LYS A 353 -19.70 3.11 -4.70
C LYS A 353 -19.39 4.61 -4.66
N GLN A 354 -20.41 5.44 -4.90
CA GLN A 354 -20.39 6.88 -4.69
C GLN A 354 -21.03 7.15 -3.33
N CYS A 355 -20.27 6.95 -2.26
CA CYS A 355 -20.83 6.93 -0.92
C CYS A 355 -21.03 8.37 -0.39
N PRO A 356 -22.24 8.81 -0.03
CA PRO A 356 -22.44 10.11 0.61
C PRO A 356 -21.60 10.24 1.86
N ILE A 357 -21.03 11.42 2.10
CA ILE A 357 -20.07 11.60 3.19
C ILE A 357 -20.71 11.32 4.56
N GLU A 358 -21.96 11.74 4.80
CA GLU A 358 -22.63 11.49 6.09
C GLU A 358 -22.87 10.00 6.32
N GLN A 359 -23.19 9.26 5.26
CA GLN A 359 -23.38 7.81 5.35
C GLN A 359 -22.05 7.09 5.62
N LEU A 360 -20.95 7.53 4.98
CA LEU A 360 -19.63 6.95 5.22
C LEU A 360 -19.16 7.18 6.67
N LEU A 361 -19.35 8.38 7.22
CA LEU A 361 -19.06 8.68 8.63
C LEU A 361 -19.89 7.79 9.56
N LYS A 362 -21.20 7.67 9.31
CA LYS A 362 -22.09 6.83 10.11
C LYS A 362 -21.65 5.37 10.10
N LEU A 363 -21.27 4.83 8.95
CA LEU A 363 -20.78 3.45 8.82
C LEU A 363 -19.42 3.23 9.50
N SER A 364 -18.64 4.28 9.70
CA SER A 364 -17.32 4.21 10.34
C SER A 364 -17.36 4.49 11.84
N GLN A 365 -18.53 4.84 12.41
CA GLN A 365 -18.63 5.37 13.78
C GLN A 365 -17.99 4.46 14.84
N ASP A 366 -18.19 3.15 14.74
CA ASP A 366 -17.69 2.17 15.72
C ASP A 366 -16.17 1.97 15.67
N VAL A 367 -15.53 2.37 14.58
CA VAL A 367 -14.09 2.25 14.36
C VAL A 367 -13.35 3.59 14.44
N LEU A 368 -14.03 4.69 14.75
CA LEU A 368 -13.37 5.97 14.98
C LEU A 368 -12.94 6.08 16.46
N PRO A 369 -11.75 6.65 16.75
CA PRO A 369 -11.33 6.91 18.13
C PRO A 369 -12.33 7.83 18.85
N ASP A 370 -12.80 7.40 20.02
CA ASP A 370 -13.77 8.09 20.88
C ASP A 370 -13.16 8.52 22.24
N ALA A 371 -11.86 8.27 22.43
CA ALA A 371 -11.10 8.68 23.59
C ALA A 371 -9.62 8.92 23.21
N PRO A 372 -8.84 9.61 24.05
CA PRO A 372 -7.39 9.70 23.89
C PRO A 372 -6.75 8.31 23.77
N TYR A 373 -5.72 8.19 22.92
CA TYR A 373 -5.05 6.92 22.65
C TYR A 373 -4.59 6.21 23.92
N GLU A 374 -4.08 6.98 24.88
CA GLU A 374 -3.58 6.48 26.15
C GLU A 374 -4.69 5.81 26.97
N GLN A 375 -5.93 6.27 26.84
CA GLN A 375 -7.10 5.65 27.48
C GLN A 375 -7.57 4.40 26.72
N LEU A 376 -7.60 4.46 25.38
CA LEU A 376 -7.92 3.29 24.55
C LEU A 376 -6.89 2.16 24.70
N CYS A 377 -5.67 2.50 25.12
CA CYS A 377 -4.59 1.55 25.32
C CYS A 377 -4.47 1.00 26.74
N ILE A 378 -5.38 1.36 27.65
CA ILE A 378 -5.45 0.75 28.99
C ILE A 378 -5.89 -0.71 28.84
N ALA A 379 -4.96 -1.62 29.16
CA ALA A 379 -5.21 -3.05 29.23
C ALA A 379 -6.38 -3.38 30.16
N LYS A 380 -7.20 -4.38 29.79
CA LYS A 380 -8.25 -4.93 30.65
C LYS A 380 -7.65 -5.75 31.81
N GLY A 381 -6.40 -6.18 31.65
CA GLY A 381 -5.77 -7.17 32.51
C GLY A 381 -6.17 -8.56 32.02
N THR A 382 -5.18 -9.38 31.70
CA THR A 382 -5.40 -10.81 31.44
C THR A 382 -5.92 -11.47 32.72
N SER A 383 -6.81 -12.46 32.57
CA SER A 383 -7.36 -13.22 33.71
C SER A 383 -6.30 -13.92 34.57
N ASP A 384 -5.07 -14.04 34.08
CA ASP A 384 -3.92 -14.64 34.77
C ASP A 384 -2.80 -13.63 35.15
N GLY A 385 -3.00 -12.33 34.92
CA GLY A 385 -2.03 -11.28 35.24
C GLY A 385 -0.76 -11.29 34.37
N THR A 386 -0.73 -12.05 33.28
CA THR A 386 0.38 -12.03 32.32
C THR A 386 0.35 -10.78 31.44
N HIS A 387 1.49 -10.08 31.32
CA HIS A 387 1.66 -9.04 30.31
C HIS A 387 1.86 -9.70 28.95
N ILE A 388 0.87 -9.57 28.07
CA ILE A 388 0.97 -10.03 26.68
C ILE A 388 1.64 -8.93 25.87
N THR A 389 2.74 -9.29 25.20
CA THR A 389 3.38 -8.44 24.20
C THR A 389 3.21 -9.09 22.86
N TYR A 390 2.40 -8.46 22.02
CA TYR A 390 2.14 -8.89 20.67
C TYR A 390 3.06 -8.05 19.78
N HIS A 391 4.24 -8.63 19.45
CA HIS A 391 5.46 -8.03 18.88
C HIS A 391 6.60 -7.89 19.90
N LYS A 392 7.53 -8.85 19.88
CA LYS A 392 8.89 -8.65 20.41
C LYS A 392 9.80 -8.05 19.35
#